data_AF-A0A396RRE7-F1
#
_entry.id   AF-A0A396RRE7-F1
#
_cell.length_a   1.000
_cell.length_b   1.000
_cell.length_c   1.000
_cell.angle_alpha   90.00
_cell.angle_beta   90.00
_cell.angle_gamma   90.00
#
_symmetry.space_group_name_H-M   'P 1'
#
loop_
_entity.id
_entity.type
_entity.pdbx_description
1 polymer ?
#
loop_
_entity_poly.entity_id
_entity_poly.type
_entity_poly.pdbx_seq_one_letter_code
_entity_poly.pdbx_strand_id
1 'polypeptide(L)'
;MSFQPRDMIVWLSLIDVNGLSASDANRLAAFDIENDGDLRSMIDNWLKPQYDQRDSQNRAEMREILEQSKQWTEKQLRPVFSEIGLPSGQEIKDIDLFLDTLRQRILI
;
A
#
# COMPACT_ATOMS: atom_id res chain seq x y z
N MET A 1 5.56 7.52 -19.49
CA MET A 1 6.44 6.41 -19.07
C MET A 1 5.52 5.28 -18.61
N SER A 2 5.81 4.01 -18.89
CA SER A 2 4.97 2.91 -18.38
C SER A 2 5.58 2.40 -17.09
N PHE A 3 4.84 2.50 -15.99
CA PHE A 3 5.19 1.82 -14.75
C PHE A 3 4.92 0.32 -14.87
N GLN A 4 5.57 -0.44 -14.03
CA GLN A 4 5.51 -1.89 -13.94
C GLN A 4 4.97 -2.32 -12.58
N PRO A 5 4.46 -3.56 -12.44
CA PRO A 5 3.97 -4.07 -11.16
C PRO A 5 4.92 -3.85 -9.97
N ARG A 6 6.24 -3.95 -10.22
CA ARG A 6 7.27 -3.75 -9.19
C ARG A 6 7.30 -2.33 -8.62
N ASP A 7 6.86 -1.32 -9.38
CA ASP A 7 6.80 0.06 -8.90
C ASP A 7 5.78 0.26 -7.78
N MET A 8 4.86 -0.72 -7.58
CA MET A 8 3.96 -0.74 -6.41
C MET A 8 4.72 -0.80 -5.08
N ILE A 9 6.01 -1.17 -5.08
CA ILE A 9 6.88 -1.12 -3.89
C ILE A 9 6.91 0.28 -3.24
N VAL A 10 6.67 1.35 -4.01
CA VAL A 10 6.60 2.72 -3.46
C VAL A 10 5.47 2.87 -2.43
N TRP A 11 4.37 2.14 -2.61
CA TRP A 11 3.27 2.10 -1.65
C TRP A 11 3.52 1.06 -0.56
N LEU A 12 3.97 -0.13 -0.95
CA LEU A 12 4.14 -1.26 -0.01
C LEU A 12 5.29 -1.05 0.99
N SER A 13 6.33 -0.33 0.62
CA SER A 13 7.42 0.04 1.54
C SER A 13 6.96 0.89 2.72
N LEU A 14 5.78 1.52 2.64
CA LEU A 14 5.19 2.29 3.74
C LEU A 14 4.55 1.40 4.82
N ILE A 15 4.41 0.10 4.55
CA ILE A 15 3.84 -0.89 5.47
C ILE A 15 4.74 -2.11 5.69
N ASP A 16 5.89 -2.18 5.01
CA ASP A 16 6.88 -3.24 5.19
C ASP A 16 7.66 -3.04 6.49
N VAL A 17 7.62 -4.03 7.37
CA VAL A 17 8.33 -4.07 8.65
C VAL A 17 9.83 -3.78 8.50
N ASN A 18 10.43 -4.17 7.37
CA ASN A 18 11.85 -3.93 7.11
C ASN A 18 12.18 -2.46 6.80
N GLY A 19 11.18 -1.66 6.39
CA GLY A 19 11.32 -0.23 6.08
C GLY A 19 10.89 0.69 7.22
N LEU A 20 10.34 0.15 8.31
CA LEU A 20 9.70 0.92 9.37
C LEU A 20 10.58 1.08 10.61
N SER A 21 10.40 2.19 11.33
CA SER A 21 10.90 2.30 12.69
C SER A 21 10.15 1.35 13.63
N ALA A 22 10.75 0.97 14.75
CA ALA A 22 10.07 0.12 15.73
C ALA A 22 8.75 0.73 16.25
N SER A 23 8.70 2.06 16.41
CA SER A 23 7.47 2.75 16.82
C SER A 23 6.38 2.69 15.75
N ASP A 24 6.76 2.79 14.49
CA ASP A 24 5.83 2.76 13.36
C ASP A 24 5.31 1.34 13.11
N ALA A 25 6.20 0.35 13.20
CA ALA A 25 5.83 -1.05 13.15
C ALA A 25 4.81 -1.41 14.25
N ASN A 26 5.04 -0.97 15.49
CA ASN A 26 4.10 -1.20 16.59
C ASN A 26 2.72 -0.55 16.36
N ARG A 27 2.68 0.63 15.72
CA ARG A 27 1.41 1.30 15.38
C ARG A 27 0.67 0.55 14.29
N LEU A 28 1.37 0.13 13.25
CA LEU A 28 0.79 -0.62 12.14
C LEU A 28 0.33 -2.02 12.54
N ALA A 29 1.02 -2.67 13.47
CA ALA A 29 0.65 -3.98 13.98
C ALA A 29 -0.73 -4.02 14.67
N ALA A 30 -1.29 -2.87 15.04
CA ALA A 30 -2.60 -2.76 15.66
C ALA A 30 -3.78 -2.87 14.69
N PHE A 31 -3.55 -2.75 13.38
CA PHE A 31 -4.61 -2.87 12.37
C PHE A 31 -4.77 -4.33 11.93
N ASP A 32 -6.00 -4.80 11.87
CA ASP A 32 -6.34 -6.07 11.23
C ASP A 32 -6.70 -5.83 9.75
N ILE A 33 -5.77 -6.11 8.83
CA ILE A 33 -6.02 -5.85 7.39
C ILE A 33 -7.01 -6.82 6.74
N GLU A 34 -7.38 -7.91 7.40
CA GLU A 34 -8.46 -8.81 6.94
C GLU A 34 -9.85 -8.25 7.30
N ASN A 35 -9.92 -7.24 8.16
CA ASN A 35 -11.13 -6.49 8.45
C ASN A 35 -11.20 -5.22 7.59
N ASP A 36 -12.25 -5.10 6.76
CA ASP A 36 -12.45 -3.95 5.86
C ASP A 36 -12.40 -2.59 6.57
N GLY A 37 -12.90 -2.50 7.80
CA GLY A 37 -12.92 -1.27 8.58
C GLY A 37 -11.52 -0.86 9.04
N ASP A 38 -10.72 -1.84 9.45
CA ASP A 38 -9.34 -1.61 9.89
C ASP A 38 -8.40 -1.39 8.71
N LEU A 39 -8.58 -2.10 7.58
CA LEU A 39 -7.87 -1.83 6.32
C LEU A 39 -8.12 -0.39 5.85
N ARG A 40 -9.37 0.05 5.84
CA ARG A 40 -9.73 1.44 5.51
C ARG A 40 -9.10 2.41 6.50
N SER A 41 -9.15 2.11 7.79
CA SER A 41 -8.56 2.94 8.84
C SER A 41 -7.03 3.02 8.73
N MET A 42 -6.36 1.94 8.34
CA MET A 42 -4.93 1.93 8.05
C MET A 42 -4.64 2.82 6.84
N ILE A 43 -5.40 2.69 5.75
CA ILE A 43 -5.19 3.53 4.57
C ILE A 43 -5.41 5.02 4.90
N ASP A 44 -6.50 5.36 5.57
CA ASP A 44 -6.88 6.75 5.87
C ASP A 44 -5.96 7.39 6.91
N ASN A 45 -5.54 6.65 7.94
CA ASN A 45 -4.77 7.22 9.07
C ASN A 45 -3.25 6.98 8.97
N TRP A 46 -2.80 6.06 8.11
CA TRP A 46 -1.38 5.76 7.94
C TRP A 46 -0.87 6.10 6.53
N LEU A 47 -1.38 5.41 5.51
CA LEU A 47 -0.85 5.53 4.14
C LEU A 47 -1.13 6.91 3.55
N LYS A 48 -2.35 7.41 3.71
CA LYS A 48 -2.76 8.70 3.15
C LYS A 48 -1.95 9.88 3.72
N PRO A 49 -1.74 10.02 5.05
CA PRO A 49 -0.85 11.05 5.58
C PRO A 49 0.58 10.98 5.05
N GLN A 50 1.14 9.78 4.91
CA GLN A 50 2.50 9.58 4.36
C GLN A 50 2.59 10.01 2.89
N TYR A 51 1.54 9.72 2.11
CA TYR A 51 1.40 10.20 0.74
C TYR A 51 1.22 11.73 0.67
N ASP A 52 0.36 12.31 1.51
CA ASP A 52 0.05 13.74 1.52
C ASP A 52 1.28 14.60 1.90
N GLN A 53 2.21 14.07 2.70
CA GLN A 53 3.47 14.73 3.08
C GLN A 53 4.52 14.77 1.94
N ARG A 54 4.36 14.00 0.86
CA ARG A 54 5.26 14.03 -0.29
C ARG A 54 5.06 15.32 -1.10
N ASP A 55 6.13 15.75 -1.79
CA ASP A 55 6.03 16.85 -2.74
C ASP A 55 5.11 16.51 -3.93
N SER A 56 4.76 17.54 -4.70
CA SER A 56 3.81 17.40 -5.81
C SER A 56 4.27 16.41 -6.89
N GLN A 57 5.57 16.30 -7.14
CA GLN A 57 6.09 15.40 -8.16
C GLN A 57 5.95 13.96 -7.70
N ASN A 58 6.44 13.65 -6.50
CA ASN A 58 6.34 12.32 -5.90
C ASN A 58 4.88 11.86 -5.76
N ARG A 59 3.97 12.76 -5.36
CA ARG A 59 2.53 12.44 -5.32
C ARG A 59 1.97 12.11 -6.70
N ALA A 60 2.36 12.86 -7.74
CA ALA A 60 1.90 12.59 -9.10
C ALA A 60 2.35 11.21 -9.59
N GLU A 61 3.62 10.85 -9.36
CA GLU A 61 4.18 9.54 -9.73
C GLU A 61 3.48 8.39 -8.95
N MET A 62 3.31 8.53 -7.64
CA MET A 62 2.61 7.54 -6.81
C MET A 62 1.15 7.34 -7.23
N ARG A 63 0.44 8.43 -7.61
CA ARG A 63 -0.92 8.35 -8.17
C ARG A 63 -0.92 7.63 -9.52
N GLU A 64 0.03 7.93 -10.40
CA GLU A 64 0.09 7.30 -11.72
C GLU A 64 0.37 5.80 -11.62
N ILE A 65 1.25 5.37 -10.71
CA ILE A 65 1.46 3.95 -10.38
C ILE A 65 0.14 3.29 -9.95
N LEU A 66 -0.60 3.95 -9.07
CA LEU A 66 -1.87 3.43 -8.55
C LEU A 66 -2.96 3.37 -9.63
N GLU A 67 -3.00 4.33 -10.55
CA GLU A 67 -3.87 4.32 -11.73
C GLU A 67 -3.52 3.17 -12.70
N GLN A 68 -2.24 3.03 -13.07
CA GLN A 68 -1.79 1.98 -13.98
C GLN A 68 -1.98 0.57 -13.39
N SER A 69 -1.98 0.45 -12.06
CA SER A 69 -2.23 -0.83 -11.38
C SER A 69 -3.58 -1.47 -11.71
N LYS A 70 -4.56 -0.70 -12.20
CA LYS A 70 -5.87 -1.23 -12.66
C LYS A 70 -5.75 -2.20 -13.83
N GLN A 71 -4.64 -2.15 -14.56
CA GLN A 71 -4.37 -2.99 -15.73
C GLN A 71 -3.50 -4.20 -15.40
N TRP A 72 -2.98 -4.30 -14.17
CA TRP A 72 -2.09 -5.40 -13.78
C TRP A 72 -2.91 -6.54 -13.19
N THR A 73 -2.58 -7.75 -13.62
CA THR A 73 -3.21 -8.97 -13.11
C THR A 73 -2.67 -9.31 -11.73
N GLU A 74 -3.47 -10.01 -10.93
CA GLU A 74 -3.03 -10.54 -9.63
C GLU A 74 -1.74 -11.38 -9.76
N LYS A 75 -1.60 -12.18 -10.83
CA LYS A 75 -0.38 -12.97 -11.12
C LYS A 75 0.87 -12.10 -11.24
N GLN A 76 0.75 -10.89 -11.80
CA GLN A 76 1.85 -9.94 -11.94
C GLN A 76 2.17 -9.23 -10.63
N LEU A 77 1.17 -9.01 -9.78
CA LEU A 77 1.27 -8.29 -8.50
C LEU A 77 1.75 -9.19 -7.36
N ARG A 78 1.33 -10.46 -7.36
CA ARG A 78 1.60 -11.42 -6.28
C ARG A 78 3.08 -11.53 -5.89
N PRO A 79 4.06 -11.56 -6.81
CA PRO A 79 5.47 -11.56 -6.43
C PRO A 79 5.85 -10.33 -5.60
N VAL A 80 5.36 -9.16 -5.99
CA VAL A 80 5.66 -7.88 -5.32
C VAL A 80 5.05 -7.84 -3.93
N PHE A 81 3.80 -8.28 -3.78
CA PHE A 81 3.12 -8.35 -2.48
C PHE A 81 3.73 -9.41 -1.55
N SER A 82 4.28 -10.50 -2.09
CA SER A 82 4.93 -11.56 -1.30
C SER A 82 6.29 -11.17 -0.72
N GLU A 83 6.90 -10.09 -1.21
CA GLU A 83 8.17 -9.56 -0.68
C GLU A 83 7.98 -8.75 0.62
N ILE A 84 6.73 -8.43 0.98
CA ILE A 84 6.40 -7.50 2.05
C ILE A 84 6.09 -8.25 3.34
N GLY A 85 6.79 -7.90 4.43
CA GLY A 85 6.44 -8.36 5.77
C GLY A 85 5.58 -7.31 6.48
N LEU A 86 4.35 -7.63 6.87
CA LEU A 86 3.57 -6.71 7.69
C LEU A 86 3.98 -6.81 9.17
N PRO A 87 4.01 -5.70 9.93
CA PRO A 87 4.30 -5.73 11.35
C PRO A 87 3.36 -6.59 12.19
N SER A 88 2.10 -6.76 11.77
CA SER A 88 1.13 -7.66 12.42
C SER A 88 1.43 -9.14 12.17
N GLY A 89 2.34 -9.47 11.26
CA GLY A 89 2.59 -10.83 10.76
C GLY A 89 1.52 -11.33 9.78
N GLN A 90 0.54 -10.49 9.42
CA GLN A 90 -0.46 -10.82 8.42
C GLN A 90 0.13 -10.80 7.00
N GLU A 91 -0.53 -11.50 6.09
CA GLU A 91 -0.24 -11.47 4.65
C GLU A 91 -1.37 -10.76 3.92
N ILE A 92 -1.04 -9.99 2.87
CA ILE A 92 -2.05 -9.40 1.99
C ILE A 92 -2.53 -10.49 1.03
N LYS A 93 -3.54 -11.26 1.45
CA LYS A 93 -4.10 -12.37 0.66
C LYS A 93 -4.99 -11.89 -0.48
N ASP A 94 -5.81 -10.87 -0.21
CA ASP A 94 -6.71 -10.24 -1.18
C ASP A 94 -6.09 -8.95 -1.73
N ILE A 95 -5.26 -9.11 -2.76
CA ILE A 95 -4.54 -8.01 -3.41
C ILE A 95 -5.51 -7.04 -4.08
N ASP A 96 -6.59 -7.55 -4.66
CA ASP A 96 -7.58 -6.75 -5.37
C ASP A 96 -8.34 -5.86 -4.39
N LEU A 97 -8.83 -6.41 -3.27
CA LEU A 97 -9.47 -5.63 -2.20
C LEU A 97 -8.54 -4.55 -1.64
N PHE A 98 -7.27 -4.90 -1.38
CA PHE A 98 -6.28 -3.96 -0.88
C PHE A 98 -6.09 -2.79 -1.85
N LEU A 99 -5.84 -3.07 -3.13
CA LEU A 99 -5.61 -2.05 -4.15
C LEU A 99 -6.87 -1.23 -4.43
N ASP A 100 -8.04 -1.84 -4.45
CA ASP A 100 -9.29 -1.12 -4.64
C ASP A 100 -9.59 -0.18 -3.48
N THR A 101 -9.36 -0.62 -2.24
CA THR A 101 -9.49 0.25 -1.08
C THR A 101 -8.48 1.40 -1.15
N LEU A 102 -7.22 1.13 -1.50
CA LEU A 102 -6.19 2.17 -1.63
C LEU A 102 -6.56 3.19 -2.73
N ARG A 103 -6.98 2.71 -3.91
CA ARG A 103 -7.45 3.55 -5.02
C ARG A 103 -8.62 4.43 -4.60
N GLN A 104 -9.63 3.87 -3.92
CA GLN A 104 -10.78 4.61 -3.43
C GLN A 104 -10.40 5.69 -2.41
N ARG A 105 -9.26 5.61 -1.72
CA ARG A 105 -8.87 6.64 -0.75
C ARG A 105 -7.92 7.68 -1.31
N ILE A 106 -7.12 7.31 -2.31
CA ILE A 106 -6.08 8.19 -2.87
C ILE A 106 -6.53 8.87 -4.15
N LEU A 107 -7.26 8.19 -5.04
CA LEU A 107 -7.56 8.68 -6.38
C LEU A 107 -8.81 9.55 -6.47
N ILE A 108 -9.62 9.61 -5.41
CA ILE A 108 -10.78 10.52 -5.29
C ILE A 108 -10.34 11.98 -5.38
#